data_AF-A0AAU3HGV2-F1
#
_entry.id   AF-A0AAU3HGV2-F1
#
_cell.length_a   1.000
_cell.length_b   1.000
_cell.length_c   1.000
_cell.angle_alpha   90.00
_cell.angle_beta   90.00
_cell.angle_gamma   90.00
#
_symmetry.space_group_name_H-M   'P 1'
#
loop_
_entity.id
_entity.type
_entity.pdbx_description
1 polymer ?
#
loop_
_entity_poly.entity_id
_entity_poly.type
_entity_poly.pdbx_seq_one_letter_code
_entity_poly.pdbx_strand_id
1 'polypeptide(L)'
;MDVAAVTNVVVAAISVLTVVVSAFFALRQLRLAQGANHTLVAIELLTRDRMSDTFLDSQQFVLTELRTVCPRGVPVSELPADARKHVNRIALYYNGLGQMLAFKVVEPALLLGTGGYRAREAWAVLEPYILAERAERGESYLSNFEHLAVLATETPWPVAVRKLGLRRFDHYPADVGRVPRHVDGPET
;
A
#
# COMPACT_ATOMS: atom_id res chain seq x y z
N MET A 1 39.72 45.92 -22.28
CA MET A 1 39.38 45.00 -21.16
C MET A 1 40.57 44.12 -20.91
N ASP A 2 41.02 44.04 -19.67
CA ASP A 2 42.20 43.26 -19.29
C ASP A 2 41.89 41.76 -19.38
N VAL A 3 42.70 40.99 -20.10
CA VAL A 3 42.47 39.56 -20.35
C VAL A 3 42.36 38.80 -19.03
N ALA A 4 43.15 39.20 -18.04
CA ALA A 4 43.10 38.65 -16.68
C ALA A 4 41.72 38.85 -16.00
N ALA A 5 41.09 40.02 -16.19
CA ALA A 5 39.78 40.30 -15.61
C ALA A 5 38.69 39.44 -16.24
N VAL A 6 38.74 39.23 -17.56
CA VAL A 6 37.78 38.36 -18.26
C VAL A 6 37.92 36.90 -17.81
N THR A 7 39.15 36.40 -17.70
CA THR A 7 39.41 35.02 -17.26
C THR A 7 38.92 34.78 -15.84
N ASN A 8 39.16 35.72 -14.91
CA ASN A 8 38.71 35.60 -13.53
C ASN A 8 37.18 35.56 -13.40
N VAL A 9 36.46 36.37 -14.20
CA VAL A 9 34.99 36.36 -14.22
C VAL A 9 34.46 35.02 -14.74
N VAL A 10 35.08 34.47 -15.80
CA VAL A 10 34.68 33.16 -16.35
C VAL A 10 34.92 32.04 -15.33
N VAL A 11 36.07 32.02 -14.68
CA VAL A 11 36.39 31.02 -13.65
C VAL A 11 35.41 31.11 -12.49
N ALA A 12 35.12 32.32 -12.00
CA ALA A 12 34.14 32.52 -10.92
C ALA A 12 32.74 32.03 -11.32
N ALA A 13 32.29 32.30 -12.54
CA ALA A 13 31.00 31.82 -13.04
C ALA A 13 30.92 30.29 -13.11
N ILE A 14 31.98 29.63 -13.56
CA ILE A 14 32.07 28.16 -13.61
C ILE A 14 32.05 27.57 -12.19
N SER A 15 32.77 28.18 -11.24
CA SER A 15 32.75 27.75 -9.84
C SER A 15 31.35 27.86 -9.24
N VAL A 16 30.66 28.98 -9.45
CA VAL A 16 29.29 29.18 -8.97
C VAL A 16 28.34 28.15 -9.58
N LEU A 17 28.42 27.92 -10.90
CA LEU A 17 27.60 26.92 -11.59
C LEU A 17 27.83 25.51 -11.02
N THR A 18 29.10 25.16 -10.77
CA THR A 18 29.47 23.86 -10.20
C THR A 18 28.86 23.66 -8.82
N VAL A 19 28.85 24.70 -7.98
CA VAL A 19 28.25 24.66 -6.64
C VAL A 19 26.73 24.49 -6.74
N VAL A 20 26.06 25.22 -7.64
CA VAL A 20 24.60 25.11 -7.84
C VAL A 20 24.22 23.71 -8.31
N VAL A 21 24.95 23.16 -9.28
CA VAL A 21 24.70 21.81 -9.81
C VAL A 21 24.96 20.76 -8.73
N SER A 22 26.04 20.88 -7.97
CA SER A 22 26.35 19.99 -6.85
C SER A 22 25.27 20.02 -5.77
N ALA A 23 24.81 21.22 -5.38
CA ALA A 23 23.75 21.39 -4.41
C ALA A 23 22.42 20.79 -4.89
N PHE A 24 22.08 20.97 -6.17
CA PHE A 24 20.89 20.37 -6.77
C PHE A 24 20.95 18.83 -6.73
N PHE A 25 22.08 18.23 -7.11
CA PHE A 25 22.25 16.79 -7.05
C PHE A 25 22.27 16.25 -5.61
N ALA A 26 22.90 16.94 -4.67
CA ALA A 26 22.92 16.57 -3.26
C ALA A 26 21.50 16.62 -2.65
N LEU A 27 20.72 17.66 -2.94
CA LEU A 27 19.33 17.76 -2.50
C LEU A 27 18.45 16.68 -3.14
N ARG A 28 18.68 16.37 -4.42
CA ARG A 28 17.99 15.28 -5.11
C ARG A 28 18.36 13.92 -4.50
N GLN A 29 19.64 13.67 -4.24
CA GLN A 29 20.13 12.45 -3.59
C GLN A 29 19.58 12.30 -2.18
N LEU A 30 19.51 13.40 -1.40
CA LEU A 30 18.95 13.39 -0.05
C LEU A 30 17.46 13.05 -0.06
N ARG A 31 16.69 13.64 -0.98
CA ARG A 31 15.26 13.31 -1.16
C ARG A 31 15.05 11.85 -1.57
N LEU A 32 15.89 11.31 -2.45
CA LEU A 32 15.84 9.91 -2.88
C LEU A 32 16.23 8.95 -1.74
N ALA A 33 17.26 9.29 -0.96
CA ALA A 33 17.74 8.48 0.16
C ALA A 33 16.73 8.45 1.32
N GLN A 34 16.11 9.59 1.63
CA GLN A 34 15.07 9.68 2.67
C GLN A 34 13.78 8.93 2.27
N GLY A 35 13.40 8.97 0.99
CA GLY A 35 12.24 8.22 0.49
C GLY A 35 12.44 6.70 0.52
N ALA A 36 13.66 6.20 0.26
CA ALA A 36 13.94 4.77 0.16
C ALA A 36 13.85 4.04 1.52
N ASN A 37 14.36 4.64 2.60
CA ASN A 37 14.40 3.98 3.91
C ASN A 37 13.03 3.86 4.59
N HIS A 38 12.18 4.90 4.50
CA HIS A 38 10.87 4.90 5.16
C HIS A 38 9.87 4.00 4.41
N THR A 39 10.00 3.91 3.09
CA THR A 39 9.17 3.08 2.23
C THR A 39 9.41 1.59 2.48
N LEU A 40 10.67 1.18 2.69
CA LEU A 40 11.01 -0.23 2.94
C LEU A 40 10.45 -0.77 4.26
N VAL A 41 10.55 0.03 5.34
CA VAL A 41 10.01 -0.34 6.66
C VAL A 41 8.48 -0.42 6.64
N ALA A 42 7.81 0.51 5.94
CA ALA A 42 6.37 0.43 5.76
C ALA A 42 5.98 -0.82 4.96
N ILE A 43 6.69 -1.15 3.87
CA ILE A 43 6.49 -2.39 3.09
C ILE A 43 6.67 -3.64 3.94
N GLU A 44 7.69 -3.70 4.77
CA GLU A 44 7.95 -4.84 5.65
C GLU A 44 6.81 -5.03 6.67
N LEU A 45 6.34 -3.95 7.27
CA LEU A 45 5.19 -3.98 8.19
C LEU A 45 3.87 -4.35 7.47
N LEU A 46 3.69 -3.87 6.23
CA LEU A 46 2.53 -4.18 5.38
C LEU A 46 2.43 -5.66 5.00
N THR A 47 3.58 -6.27 4.74
CA THR A 47 3.67 -7.62 4.18
C THR A 47 3.75 -8.69 5.26
N ARG A 48 4.38 -8.42 6.40
CA ARG A 48 4.59 -9.44 7.43
C ARG A 48 3.30 -9.89 8.11
N ASP A 49 2.44 -8.96 8.52
CA ASP A 49 1.23 -9.31 9.29
C ASP A 49 0.12 -9.87 8.39
N ARG A 50 0.02 -9.34 7.16
CA ARG A 50 -0.93 -9.75 6.12
C ARG A 50 -0.79 -11.22 5.70
N MET A 51 0.42 -11.76 5.80
CA MET A 51 0.73 -13.14 5.38
C MET A 51 0.56 -14.15 6.52
N SER A 52 0.19 -13.72 7.73
CA SER A 52 -0.04 -14.65 8.84
C SER A 52 -1.35 -15.42 8.67
N ASP A 53 -1.36 -16.69 9.06
CA ASP A 53 -2.57 -17.52 9.04
C ASP A 53 -3.71 -16.84 9.78
N THR A 54 -3.41 -16.24 10.93
CA THR A 54 -4.41 -15.55 11.76
C THR A 54 -5.02 -14.32 11.08
N PHE A 55 -4.27 -13.64 10.20
CA PHE A 55 -4.79 -12.54 9.39
C PHE A 55 -5.66 -13.07 8.26
N LEU A 56 -5.21 -14.12 7.56
CA LEU A 56 -5.95 -14.75 6.47
C LEU A 56 -7.28 -15.32 6.97
N ASP A 57 -7.29 -15.99 8.12
CA ASP A 57 -8.51 -16.50 8.78
C ASP A 57 -9.46 -15.36 9.13
N SER A 58 -8.94 -14.25 9.65
CA SER A 58 -9.76 -13.09 9.99
C SER A 58 -10.34 -12.40 8.75
N GLN A 59 -9.55 -12.34 7.67
CA GLN A 59 -10.00 -11.78 6.40
C GLN A 59 -11.09 -12.67 5.79
N GLN A 60 -10.90 -13.98 5.81
CA GLN A 60 -11.90 -14.94 5.36
C GLN A 60 -13.20 -14.78 6.16
N PHE A 61 -13.12 -14.84 7.50
CA PHE A 61 -14.28 -14.67 8.37
C PHE A 61 -15.02 -13.36 8.09
N VAL A 62 -14.31 -12.23 8.02
CA VAL A 62 -14.93 -10.92 7.74
C VAL A 62 -15.61 -10.91 6.37
N LEU A 63 -14.97 -11.46 5.33
CA LEU A 63 -15.51 -11.39 3.97
C LEU A 63 -16.63 -12.39 3.70
N THR A 64 -16.67 -13.55 4.38
CA THR A 64 -17.62 -14.62 4.06
C THR A 64 -18.63 -14.95 5.14
N GLU A 65 -18.27 -14.80 6.42
CA GLU A 65 -19.06 -15.34 7.55
C GLU A 65 -19.67 -14.27 8.44
N LEU A 66 -19.05 -13.10 8.59
CA LEU A 66 -19.50 -12.08 9.53
C LEU A 66 -20.99 -11.72 9.37
N ARG A 67 -21.46 -11.59 8.12
CA ARG A 67 -22.84 -11.22 7.80
C ARG A 67 -23.86 -12.32 8.06
N THR A 68 -23.43 -13.57 8.17
CA THR A 68 -24.32 -14.70 8.49
C THR A 68 -24.42 -14.91 10.00
N VAL A 69 -23.33 -14.65 10.72
CA VAL A 69 -23.25 -14.87 12.18
C VAL A 69 -23.71 -13.66 12.99
N CYS A 70 -23.50 -12.43 12.49
CA CYS A 70 -23.78 -11.20 13.22
C CYS A 70 -24.76 -10.29 12.45
N PRO A 71 -25.84 -9.79 13.09
CA PRO A 71 -26.77 -8.85 12.47
C PRO A 71 -26.05 -7.58 11.98
N ARG A 72 -26.47 -7.04 10.84
CA ARG A 72 -25.95 -5.76 10.33
C ARG A 72 -26.40 -4.61 11.24
N GLY A 73 -25.53 -3.61 11.41
CA GLY A 73 -25.86 -2.40 12.17
C GLY A 73 -25.68 -2.52 13.68
N VAL A 74 -25.12 -3.63 14.16
CA VAL A 74 -24.64 -3.75 15.55
C VAL A 74 -23.27 -3.07 15.67
N PRO A 75 -23.01 -2.24 16.71
CA PRO A 75 -21.69 -1.66 16.96
C PRO A 75 -20.61 -2.74 17.05
N VAL A 76 -19.38 -2.42 16.62
CA VAL A 76 -18.25 -3.37 16.68
C VAL A 76 -17.98 -3.81 18.12
N SER A 77 -18.16 -2.91 19.08
CA SER A 77 -18.01 -3.16 20.52
C SER A 77 -18.99 -4.21 21.06
N GLU A 78 -20.18 -4.30 20.48
CA GLU A 78 -21.24 -5.23 20.89
C GLU A 78 -21.20 -6.59 20.17
N LEU A 79 -20.32 -6.75 19.19
CA LEU A 79 -20.15 -8.04 18.51
C LEU A 79 -19.69 -9.14 19.49
N PRO A 80 -20.08 -10.41 19.26
CA PRO A 80 -19.53 -11.55 19.98
C PRO A 80 -18.00 -11.52 19.99
N ALA A 81 -17.39 -11.92 21.11
CA ALA A 81 -15.95 -11.72 21.35
C ALA A 81 -15.06 -12.26 20.21
N ASP A 82 -15.39 -13.43 19.66
CA ASP A 82 -14.65 -14.04 18.56
C ASP A 82 -14.81 -13.26 17.25
N ALA A 83 -16.05 -12.89 16.89
CA ALA A 83 -16.30 -12.06 15.70
C ALA A 83 -15.62 -10.69 15.81
N ARG A 84 -15.71 -10.06 16.98
CA ARG A 84 -15.07 -8.78 17.28
C ARG A 84 -13.55 -8.84 17.12
N LYS A 85 -12.92 -9.94 17.51
CA LYS A 85 -11.46 -10.15 17.34
C LYS A 85 -11.07 -10.13 15.86
N HIS A 86 -11.81 -10.85 15.01
CA HIS A 86 -11.57 -10.86 13.57
C HIS A 86 -11.81 -9.49 12.93
N VAL A 87 -12.94 -8.84 13.29
CA VAL A 87 -13.28 -7.49 12.81
C VAL A 87 -12.20 -6.49 13.20
N ASN A 88 -11.80 -6.45 14.47
CA ASN A 88 -10.78 -5.52 14.95
C ASN A 88 -9.44 -5.72 14.26
N ARG A 89 -9.02 -6.97 14.03
CA ARG A 89 -7.75 -7.24 13.33
C ARG A 89 -7.75 -6.63 11.92
N ILE A 90 -8.81 -6.89 11.15
CA ILE A 90 -8.91 -6.40 9.77
C ILE A 90 -9.11 -4.88 9.72
N ALA A 91 -10.00 -4.35 10.55
CA ALA A 91 -10.30 -2.93 10.62
C ALA A 91 -9.07 -2.10 11.04
N LEU A 92 -8.37 -2.52 12.10
CA LEU A 92 -7.19 -1.81 12.60
C LEU A 92 -6.01 -1.90 11.65
N TYR A 93 -5.82 -3.04 10.98
CA TYR A 93 -4.80 -3.18 9.94
C TYR A 93 -5.03 -2.15 8.82
N TYR A 94 -6.23 -2.10 8.24
CA TYR A 94 -6.52 -1.15 7.17
C TYR A 94 -6.56 0.30 7.65
N ASN A 95 -6.98 0.56 8.88
CA ASN A 95 -6.89 1.88 9.50
C ASN A 95 -5.43 2.36 9.61
N GLY A 96 -4.51 1.47 9.97
CA GLY A 96 -3.08 1.75 9.97
C GLY A 96 -2.55 2.12 8.59
N LEU A 97 -2.98 1.41 7.54
CA LEU A 97 -2.56 1.74 6.16
C LEU A 97 -3.10 3.10 5.73
N GLY A 98 -4.36 3.38 6.05
CA GLY A 98 -4.96 4.68 5.82
C GLY A 98 -4.25 5.80 6.55
N GLN A 99 -3.76 5.57 7.77
CA GLN A 99 -3.00 6.54 8.53
C GLN A 99 -1.65 6.87 7.85
N MET A 100 -0.97 5.85 7.33
CA MET A 100 0.27 6.05 6.56
C MET A 100 0.04 6.90 5.30
N LEU A 101 -1.10 6.71 4.62
CA LEU A 101 -1.50 7.55 3.48
C LEU A 101 -1.83 8.98 3.90
N ALA A 102 -2.62 9.15 4.96
CA ALA A 102 -3.01 10.46 5.48
C ALA A 102 -1.79 11.30 5.88
N PHE A 103 -0.77 10.67 6.47
CA PHE A 103 0.47 11.32 6.86
C PHE A 103 1.54 11.38 5.76
N LYS A 104 1.21 10.89 4.55
CA LYS A 104 2.13 10.89 3.38
C LYS A 104 3.46 10.19 3.68
N VAL A 105 3.43 9.16 4.52
CA VAL A 105 4.61 8.36 4.89
C VAL A 105 5.01 7.42 3.76
N VAL A 106 4.05 7.02 2.91
CA VAL A 106 4.24 6.07 1.82
C VAL A 106 3.61 6.60 0.54
N GLU A 107 4.25 6.31 -0.60
CA GLU A 107 3.69 6.60 -1.92
C GLU A 107 2.34 5.87 -2.12
N PRO A 108 1.24 6.58 -2.42
CA PRO A 108 -0.08 5.96 -2.51
C PRO A 108 -0.19 4.80 -3.49
N ALA A 109 0.53 4.87 -4.63
CA ALA A 109 0.51 3.81 -5.63
C ALA A 109 0.93 2.44 -5.05
N LEU A 110 1.86 2.42 -4.09
CA LEU A 110 2.36 1.21 -3.45
C LEU A 110 1.27 0.53 -2.60
N LEU A 111 0.56 1.30 -1.76
CA LEU A 111 -0.49 0.78 -0.89
C LEU A 111 -1.75 0.41 -1.65
N LEU A 112 -2.17 1.25 -2.59
CA LEU A 112 -3.37 1.02 -3.38
C LEU A 112 -3.18 -0.14 -4.37
N GLY A 113 -1.98 -0.29 -4.94
CA GLY A 113 -1.63 -1.40 -5.83
C GLY A 113 -1.51 -2.76 -5.13
N THR A 114 -1.23 -2.80 -3.82
CA THR A 114 -1.05 -4.06 -3.08
C THR A 114 -2.29 -4.45 -2.26
N GLY A 115 -2.91 -3.47 -1.58
CA GLY A 115 -3.98 -3.70 -0.62
C GLY A 115 -5.32 -3.03 -0.96
N GLY A 116 -5.35 -2.07 -1.89
CA GLY A 116 -6.52 -1.21 -2.13
C GLY A 116 -7.80 -1.98 -2.49
N TYR A 117 -7.70 -2.99 -3.35
CA TYR A 117 -8.85 -3.83 -3.72
C TYR A 117 -9.46 -4.52 -2.48
N ARG A 118 -8.63 -5.14 -1.65
CA ARG A 118 -9.08 -5.87 -0.45
C ARG A 118 -9.56 -4.94 0.65
N ALA A 119 -8.95 -3.77 0.79
CA ALA A 119 -9.41 -2.74 1.71
C ALA A 119 -10.84 -2.30 1.36
N ARG A 120 -11.14 -2.11 0.07
CA ARG A 120 -12.49 -1.76 -0.40
C ARG A 120 -13.51 -2.87 -0.15
N GLU A 121 -13.15 -4.14 -0.41
CA GLU A 121 -14.03 -5.28 -0.09
C GLU A 121 -14.32 -5.37 1.41
N ALA A 122 -13.29 -5.24 2.24
CA ALA A 122 -13.46 -5.26 3.69
C ALA A 122 -14.31 -4.08 4.18
N TRP A 123 -14.10 -2.87 3.65
CA TRP A 123 -14.91 -1.70 3.97
C TRP A 123 -16.39 -1.94 3.66
N ALA A 124 -16.71 -2.44 2.46
CA ALA A 124 -18.09 -2.71 2.07
C ALA A 124 -18.81 -3.71 2.99
N VAL A 125 -18.06 -4.61 3.64
CA VAL A 125 -18.63 -5.53 4.65
C VAL A 125 -18.74 -4.88 6.02
N LEU A 126 -17.71 -4.15 6.45
CA LEU A 126 -17.59 -3.62 7.81
C LEU A 126 -18.33 -2.28 8.03
N GLU A 127 -18.57 -1.51 6.97
CA GLU A 127 -19.24 -0.20 6.99
C GLU A 127 -20.46 -0.14 7.94
N PRO A 128 -21.47 -1.03 7.86
CA PRO A 128 -22.64 -0.92 8.74
C PRO A 128 -22.30 -1.09 10.24
N TYR A 129 -21.29 -1.89 10.57
CA TYR A 129 -20.84 -2.08 11.97
C TYR A 129 -20.01 -0.89 12.45
N ILE A 130 -19.18 -0.33 11.56
CA ILE A 130 -18.36 0.85 11.84
C ILE A 130 -19.25 2.09 12.03
N LEU A 131 -20.26 2.27 11.18
CA LEU A 131 -21.22 3.38 11.31
C LEU A 131 -22.05 3.27 12.59
N ALA A 132 -22.46 2.06 12.98
CA ALA A 132 -23.13 1.83 14.25
C ALA A 132 -22.24 2.21 15.44
N GLU A 133 -20.96 1.80 15.44
CA GLU A 133 -20.01 2.20 16.48
C GLU A 133 -19.76 3.72 16.51
N ARG A 134 -19.71 4.37 15.35
CA ARG A 134 -19.55 5.82 15.24
C ARG A 134 -20.73 6.59 15.82
N ALA A 135 -21.94 6.04 15.76
CA ALA A 135 -23.11 6.67 16.39
C ALA A 135 -22.94 6.79 17.92
N GLU A 136 -22.16 5.90 18.53
CA GLU A 136 -21.92 5.89 19.98
C GLU A 136 -20.61 6.60 20.37
N ARG A 137 -19.55 6.42 19.59
CA ARG A 137 -18.19 6.87 19.92
C ARG A 137 -17.71 8.10 19.15
N GLY A 138 -18.46 8.52 18.14
CA GLY A 138 -18.14 9.63 17.26
C GLY A 138 -17.42 9.23 15.97
N GLU A 139 -17.36 10.18 15.03
CA GLU A 139 -16.93 9.96 13.64
C GLU A 139 -15.46 9.57 13.47
N SER A 140 -14.62 9.81 14.48
CA SER A 140 -13.18 9.52 14.42
C SER A 140 -12.88 8.01 14.39
N TYR A 141 -13.82 7.16 14.80
CA TYR A 141 -13.63 5.73 14.80
C TYR A 141 -13.36 5.20 13.39
N LEU A 142 -12.16 4.66 13.17
CA LEU A 142 -11.68 4.10 11.90
C LEU A 142 -11.76 5.07 10.70
N SER A 143 -11.66 6.38 10.93
CA SER A 143 -11.66 7.40 9.87
C SER A 143 -10.55 7.21 8.85
N ASN A 144 -9.39 6.69 9.26
CA ASN A 144 -8.29 6.44 8.33
C ASN A 144 -8.57 5.22 7.43
N PHE A 145 -9.28 4.21 7.92
CA PHE A 145 -9.71 3.10 7.08
C PHE A 145 -10.67 3.59 5.99
N GLU A 146 -11.61 4.45 6.34
CA GLU A 146 -12.50 5.09 5.36
C GLU A 146 -11.71 5.89 4.32
N HIS A 147 -10.73 6.69 4.76
CA HIS A 147 -9.84 7.43 3.85
C HIS A 147 -9.13 6.50 2.86
N LEU A 148 -8.61 5.35 3.31
CA LEU A 148 -8.03 4.34 2.44
C LEU A 148 -9.06 3.78 1.44
N ALA A 149 -10.28 3.48 1.87
CA ALA A 149 -11.33 2.94 1.03
C ALA A 149 -11.78 3.96 -0.05
N VAL A 150 -11.85 5.24 0.29
CA VAL A 150 -12.10 6.34 -0.65
C VAL A 150 -10.99 6.40 -1.70
N LEU A 151 -9.72 6.47 -1.27
CA LEU A 151 -8.58 6.51 -2.20
C LEU A 151 -8.52 5.27 -3.11
N ALA A 152 -8.84 4.08 -2.58
CA ALA A 152 -8.89 2.85 -3.35
C ALA A 152 -10.04 2.81 -4.37
N THR A 153 -11.10 3.59 -4.13
CA THR A 153 -12.24 3.74 -5.04
C THR A 153 -11.92 4.75 -6.14
N GLU A 154 -11.33 5.89 -5.78
CA GLU A 154 -10.93 6.95 -6.71
C GLU A 154 -9.74 6.57 -7.59
N THR A 155 -8.83 5.73 -7.07
CA THR A 155 -7.67 5.20 -7.80
C THR A 155 -7.76 3.69 -7.92
N PRO A 156 -8.50 3.17 -8.93
CA PRO A 156 -8.62 1.75 -9.15
C PRO A 156 -7.25 1.07 -9.34
N TRP A 157 -7.18 -0.20 -8.94
CA TRP A 157 -5.96 -1.00 -9.03
C TRP A 157 -5.23 -0.91 -10.38
N PRO A 158 -5.89 -1.00 -11.56
CA PRO A 158 -5.19 -0.86 -12.85
C PRO A 158 -4.42 0.45 -13.03
N VAL A 159 -4.90 1.54 -12.43
CA VAL A 159 -4.23 2.85 -12.45
C VAL A 159 -3.03 2.84 -11.52
N ALA A 160 -3.20 2.32 -10.30
CA ALA A 160 -2.13 2.23 -9.30
C ALA A 160 -0.95 1.39 -9.81
N VAL A 161 -1.22 0.22 -10.41
CA VAL A 161 -0.17 -0.70 -10.84
C VAL A 161 0.58 -0.27 -12.10
N ARG A 162 -0.07 0.54 -12.97
CA ARG A 162 0.63 1.17 -14.10
C ARG A 162 1.71 2.13 -13.63
N LYS A 163 1.47 2.90 -12.57
CA LYS A 163 2.50 3.76 -11.96
C LYS A 163 3.68 2.96 -11.39
N LEU A 164 3.43 1.72 -10.96
CA LEU A 164 4.46 0.81 -10.45
C LEU A 164 5.18 0.02 -11.58
N GLY A 165 4.78 0.18 -12.84
CA GLY A 165 5.36 -0.58 -13.95
C GLY A 165 5.08 -2.09 -13.91
N LEU A 166 4.02 -2.52 -13.21
CA LEU A 166 3.67 -3.94 -13.13
C LEU A 166 3.15 -4.43 -14.48
N ARG A 167 3.73 -5.54 -14.95
CA ARG A 167 3.37 -6.20 -16.22
C ARG A 167 2.19 -7.13 -16.01
N ARG A 168 1.33 -7.25 -17.02
CA ARG A 168 0.18 -8.15 -17.03
C ARG A 168 0.23 -9.05 -18.25
N PHE A 169 -0.26 -10.26 -18.09
CA PHE A 169 -0.66 -11.09 -19.22
C PHE A 169 -2.03 -10.61 -19.70
N ASP A 170 -2.19 -10.44 -21.01
CA ASP A 170 -3.50 -10.28 -21.64
C ASP A 170 -4.25 -11.62 -21.65
N HIS A 171 -3.52 -12.70 -21.93
CA HIS A 171 -3.94 -14.10 -21.76
C HIS A 171 -2.75 -14.88 -21.19
N TYR A 172 -2.98 -15.74 -20.19
CA TYR A 172 -1.94 -16.59 -19.65
C TYR A 172 -1.59 -17.68 -20.69
N PRO A 173 -0.34 -17.75 -21.19
CA PRO A 173 0.02 -18.74 -22.19
C PRO A 173 -0.01 -20.14 -21.57
N ALA A 174 -0.86 -21.03 -22.11
CA ALA A 174 -1.03 -22.39 -21.59
C ALA A 174 0.22 -23.29 -21.78
N ASP A 175 1.17 -22.85 -22.61
CA ASP A 175 2.45 -23.49 -22.94
C ASP A 175 3.59 -23.09 -21.99
N VAL A 176 3.47 -21.99 -21.25
CA VAL A 176 4.44 -21.57 -20.24
C VAL A 176 4.23 -22.39 -18.97
N GLY A 177 4.92 -23.53 -18.90
CA GLY A 177 4.95 -24.41 -17.72
C GLY A 177 5.06 -25.90 -18.01
N ARG A 178 4.92 -26.33 -19.27
CA ARG A 178 5.21 -27.73 -19.64
C ARG A 178 6.70 -27.88 -19.91
N VAL A 179 7.49 -28.11 -18.86
CA VAL A 179 8.79 -28.78 -19.06
C VAL A 179 8.48 -30.15 -19.67
N PRO A 180 8.99 -30.52 -20.85
CA PRO A 180 8.84 -31.87 -21.35
C PRO A 180 9.38 -32.82 -20.29
N ARG A 181 8.55 -33.75 -19.79
CA ARG A 181 9.09 -34.87 -19.02
C ARG A 181 10.03 -35.60 -19.97
N HIS A 182 11.33 -35.58 -19.69
CA HIS A 182 12.22 -36.61 -20.21
C HIS A 182 11.67 -37.94 -19.72
N VAL A 183 11.03 -38.68 -20.62
CA VAL A 183 10.71 -40.07 -20.40
C VAL A 183 12.03 -40.79 -20.64
N ASP A 184 12.78 -41.05 -19.56
CA ASP A 184 13.86 -42.02 -19.61
C ASP A 184 13.21 -43.36 -19.93
N GLY A 185 13.47 -43.85 -21.15
CA GLY A 185 13.06 -45.17 -21.58
C GLY A 185 13.76 -46.25 -20.75
N PRO A 186 13.17 -47.45 -20.63
CA PRO A 186 13.76 -48.51 -19.83
C PRO A 186 15.09 -48.94 -20.47
N GLU A 187 16.16 -48.94 -19.67
CA GLU A 187 17.40 -49.63 -20.00
C GLU A 187 17.08 -51.13 -20.20
N THR A 188 17.19 -51.58 -21.44
CA THR A 188 17.25 -53.00 -21.82
C THR A 188 18.66 -53.53 -21.67
#